data_AF-A0A3C1YE11-F1
#
_entry.id   AF-A0A3C1YE11-F1
#
_cell.length_a   1.000
_cell.length_b   1.000
_cell.length_c   1.000
_cell.angle_alpha   90.00
_cell.angle_beta   90.00
_cell.angle_gamma   90.00
#
_symmetry.space_group_name_H-M   'P 1'
#
loop_
_entity.id
_entity.type
_entity.pdbx_description
1 polymer ?
#
loop_
_entity_poly.entity_id
_entity_poly.type
_entity_poly.pdbx_seq_one_letter_code
_entity_poly.pdbx_strand_id
1 'polypeptide(L)' 'VTGQMVAALKMLGFDKVFDTDFTADLTILEEGSELLHRVKTGGTLPLITSCSPGWIKFIEHFYPDLLPNLSTCKSPQQM' A
#
# COMPACT_ATOMS: atom_id res chain seq x y z
N VAL A 1 -6.63 23.35 0.19
CA VAL A 1 -5.24 22.92 -0.11
C VAL A 1 -5.19 22.02 -1.34
N THR A 2 -5.92 20.89 -1.40
CA THR A 2 -5.89 19.94 -2.53
C THR A 2 -6.06 20.58 -3.90
N GLY A 3 -7.10 21.39 -4.11
CA GLY A 3 -7.32 22.07 -5.39
C GLY A 3 -6.22 23.07 -5.78
N GLN A 4 -5.55 23.70 -4.81
CA GLN A 4 -4.41 24.60 -5.06
C GLN A 4 -3.18 23.81 -5.52
N MET A 5 -2.93 22.63 -4.95
CA MET A 5 -1.85 21.73 -5.37
C MET A 5 -2.08 21.21 -6.80
N VAL A 6 -3.31 20.78 -7.11
CA VAL A 6 -3.69 20.34 -8.46
C VAL A 6 -3.51 21.47 -9.48
N ALA A 7 -3.91 22.70 -9.13
CA ALA A 7 -3.71 23.87 -9.99
C ALA A 7 -2.22 24.16 -10.24
N ALA A 8 -1.40 24.12 -9.18
CA ALA A 8 0.04 24.32 -9.30
C ALA A 8 0.71 23.28 -10.21
N LEU A 9 0.37 21.99 -10.05
CA LEU A 9 0.87 20.93 -10.93
C LEU A 9 0.45 21.13 -12.40
N LYS A 10 -0.79 21.54 -12.66
CA LYS A 10 -1.22 21.88 -14.03
C LYS A 10 -0.46 23.09 -14.59
N MET A 11 -0.18 24.10 -13.78
CA MET A 11 0.63 25.27 -14.19
C MET A 11 2.08 24.91 -14.50
N LEU A 12 2.63 23.88 -13.86
CA LEU A 12 3.95 23.32 -14.18
C LEU A 12 3.96 22.51 -15.49
N GLY A 13 2.80 22.26 -16.11
CA GLY A 13 2.70 21.62 -17.43
C GLY A 13 2.34 20.14 -17.42
N PHE A 14 1.91 19.56 -16.30
CA PHE A 14 1.41 18.18 -16.28
C PHE A 14 0.08 18.04 -17.05
N ASP A 15 0.00 17.13 -18.03
CA ASP A 15 -1.22 16.85 -18.81
C ASP A 15 -2.36 16.27 -17.96
N LYS A 16 -2.00 15.48 -16.94
CA LYS A 16 -2.92 14.84 -15.99
C LYS A 16 -2.34 14.91 -14.59
N VAL A 17 -3.22 15.08 -13.61
CA VAL A 17 -2.89 15.04 -12.18
C VAL A 17 -3.80 13.98 -11.57
N PHE A 18 -3.20 12.91 -11.07
CA PHE A 18 -3.90 11.81 -10.41
C PHE A 18 -3.66 11.88 -8.90
N ASP A 19 -4.61 11.32 -8.15
CA ASP A 19 -4.53 11.23 -6.70
C ASP A 19 -4.18 9.80 -6.31
N THR A 20 -3.12 9.63 -5.52
CA THR A 20 -2.69 8.33 -4.99
C THR A 20 -3.73 7.72 -4.07
N ASP A 21 -4.68 8.51 -3.54
CA ASP A 21 -5.81 7.98 -2.77
C ASP A 21 -6.66 7.00 -3.59
N PHE A 22 -6.72 7.15 -4.92
CA PHE A 22 -7.41 6.19 -5.78
C PHE A 22 -6.80 4.79 -5.68
N THR A 23 -5.48 4.69 -5.72
CA THR A 23 -4.78 3.41 -5.61
C THR A 23 -4.62 2.96 -4.15
N ALA A 24 -4.81 3.86 -3.19
CA ALA A 24 -4.99 3.49 -1.78
C ALA A 24 -6.30 2.70 -1.59
N ASP A 25 -7.39 3.12 -2.23
CA ASP A 25 -8.64 2.35 -2.25
C ASP A 25 -8.43 0.95 -2.86
N LEU A 26 -7.66 0.83 -3.94
CA LEU A 26 -7.32 -0.48 -4.52
C LEU A 26 -6.50 -1.34 -3.55
N THR A 27 -5.54 -0.73 -2.85
CA THR A 27 -4.74 -1.44 -1.84
C THR A 27 -5.62 -1.96 -0.71
N ILE A 28 -6.61 -1.18 -0.26
CA ILE A 28 -7.58 -1.59 0.78
C ILE A 28 -8.43 -2.78 0.30
N LEU A 29 -8.88 -2.77 -0.97
CA LEU A 29 -9.67 -3.86 -1.52
C LEU A 29 -8.88 -5.17 -1.56
N GLU A 30 -7.63 -5.13 -2.02
CA GLU A 30 -6.77 -6.31 -2.10
C GLU A 30 -6.35 -6.79 -0.70
N GLU A 31 -5.88 -5.90 0.16
CA GLU A 31 -5.38 -6.25 1.50
C GLU A 31 -6.52 -6.72 2.42
N GLY A 32 -7.71 -6.13 2.30
CA GLY A 32 -8.91 -6.59 2.97
C GLY A 32 -9.36 -7.97 2.50
N SER A 33 -9.27 -8.24 1.19
CA SER A 33 -9.57 -9.56 0.63
C SER A 33 -8.56 -10.61 1.08
N GLU A 34 -7.27 -10.26 1.12
CA GLU A 34 -6.19 -11.09 1.64
C GLU A 34 -6.41 -11.42 3.12
N LEU A 35 -6.74 -10.44 3.95
CA LEU A 35 -7.03 -10.65 5.37
C LEU A 35 -8.19 -11.63 5.55
N LEU A 36 -9.32 -11.39 4.86
CA LEU A 36 -10.47 -12.28 4.92
C LEU A 36 -10.14 -13.70 4.46
N HIS A 37 -9.32 -13.84 3.42
CA HIS A 37 -8.87 -15.14 2.96
C HIS A 37 -8.06 -15.86 4.04
N ARG A 38 -7.00 -15.23 4.58
CA ARG A 38 -6.13 -15.84 5.60
C ARG A 38 -6.91 -16.22 6.87
N VAL A 39 -7.84 -15.37 7.31
CA VAL A 39 -8.71 -15.67 8.47
C VAL A 39 -9.60 -16.89 8.21
N LYS A 40 -10.17 -17.02 7.00
CA LYS A 40 -11.09 -18.13 6.67
C LYS A 40 -10.38 -19.46 6.43
N THR A 41 -9.16 -19.43 5.89
CA THR A 41 -8.41 -20.65 5.52
C THR A 41 -7.40 -21.09 6.57
N GLY A 42 -7.22 -20.33 7.66
CA GLY A 42 -6.17 -20.60 8.65
C GLY A 42 -4.77 -20.29 8.13
N GLY A 43 -4.65 -19.29 7.25
CA GLY A 43 -3.38 -18.82 6.71
C GLY A 43 -2.51 -18.10 7.76
N THR A 44 -1.31 -17.69 7.34
CA THR A 44 -0.33 -17.06 8.23
C THR A 44 -0.84 -15.74 8.81
N LEU A 45 -0.93 -15.69 10.14
CA LEU A 45 -1.36 -14.53 10.92
C LEU A 45 -0.33 -14.19 12.01
N PRO A 46 -0.22 -12.91 12.45
CA PRO A 46 -0.99 -11.75 12.01
C PRO A 46 -0.66 -11.32 10.57
N LEU A 47 -1.60 -10.66 9.89
CA LEU A 47 -1.30 -9.94 8.64
C LEU A 47 -0.68 -8.58 8.99
N ILE A 48 0.48 -8.28 8.44
CA ILE A 48 1.22 -7.05 8.66
C ILE A 48 1.25 -6.25 7.35
N THR A 49 0.99 -4.96 7.41
CA THR A 49 0.95 -4.09 6.22
C THR A 49 2.32 -3.97 5.54
N SER A 50 2.31 -3.66 4.24
CA SER A 50 3.50 -3.65 3.38
C SER A 50 3.81 -2.29 2.73
N CYS A 51 2.96 -1.27 2.94
CA CYS A 51 2.98 -0.04 2.15
C CYS A 51 4.16 0.92 2.43
N SER A 52 4.81 0.80 3.60
CA SER A 52 5.95 1.64 3.97
C SER A 52 7.28 0.98 3.56
N PRO A 53 8.04 1.55 2.61
CA PRO A 53 9.33 0.96 2.22
C PRO A 53 10.36 0.98 3.36
N GLY A 54 10.26 1.93 4.29
CA GLY A 54 11.09 1.95 5.50
C GLY A 54 10.79 0.77 6.42
N TRP A 55 9.51 0.40 6.55
CA TRP A 55 9.09 -0.80 7.27
C TRP A 55 9.57 -2.07 6.57
N ILE A 56 9.37 -2.17 5.25
CA ILE A 56 9.86 -3.32 4.45
C ILE A 56 11.36 -3.53 4.66
N LYS A 57 12.15 -2.46 4.55
CA LYS A 57 13.59 -2.56 4.80
C LYS A 57 13.88 -3.02 6.22
N PHE A 58 13.20 -2.48 7.22
CA PHE A 58 13.42 -2.86 8.62
C PHE A 58 13.10 -4.33 8.87
N ILE A 59 11.94 -4.83 8.44
CA ILE A 59 11.53 -6.22 8.68
C ILE A 59 12.42 -7.21 7.93
N GLU A 60 12.86 -6.89 6.70
CA GLU A 60 13.82 -7.72 5.95
C GLU A 60 15.15 -7.91 6.70
N HIS A 61 15.62 -6.89 7.43
CA HIS A 61 16.92 -6.92 8.08
C HIS A 61 16.85 -7.47 9.51
N PHE A 62 15.78 -7.17 10.25
CA PHE A 62 15.70 -7.45 11.68
C PHE A 62 14.72 -8.58 12.03
N TYR A 63 13.75 -8.88 11.17
CA TYR A 63 12.70 -9.89 11.42
C TYR A 63 12.36 -10.70 10.16
N PRO A 64 13.35 -11.32 9.48
CA PRO A 64 13.12 -12.05 8.23
C PRO A 64 12.14 -13.23 8.38
N ASP A 65 12.05 -13.81 9.58
CA ASP A 65 11.10 -14.90 9.88
C ASP A 65 9.64 -14.45 9.83
N LEU A 66 9.37 -13.13 9.92
CA LEU A 66 8.03 -12.54 9.82
C LEU A 66 7.70 -12.08 8.39
N LEU A 67 8.56 -12.28 7.39
CA LEU A 67 8.23 -11.96 5.99
C LEU A 67 6.95 -12.66 5.49
N PRO A 68 6.65 -13.92 5.85
CA PRO A 68 5.37 -14.56 5.49
C PRO A 68 4.13 -13.87 6.08
N ASN A 69 4.29 -13.04 7.11
CA ASN A 69 3.22 -12.27 7.72
C ASN A 69 2.93 -10.96 6.98
N LEU A 70 3.82 -10.50 6.08
CA LEU A 70 3.56 -9.32 5.27
C LEU A 70 2.41 -9.57 4.30
N SER A 71 1.61 -8.53 4.11
CA SER A 71 0.67 -8.38 3.02
C SER A 71 1.40 -8.45 1.69
N THR A 72 0.81 -9.19 0.75
CA THR A 72 1.35 -9.31 -0.61
C THR A 72 0.98 -8.11 -1.48
N CYS A 73 0.09 -7.25 -0.98
CA CYS A 73 -0.32 -6.04 -1.66
C CYS A 73 0.86 -5.08 -1.83
N LYS A 74 0.90 -4.37 -2.96
CA LYS A 74 1.86 -3.29 -3.16
C LYS A 74 1.40 -2.03 -2.42
N SER A 75 2.30 -1.07 -2.27
CA SER A 75 1.91 0.25 -1.76
C SER A 75 1.00 0.98 -2.76
N PRO A 76 0.17 1.93 -2.31
CA PRO A 76 -0.69 2.73 -3.20
C PRO A 76 0.07 3.36 -4.36
N GLN A 77 1.30 3.83 -4.15
CA GLN A 77 2.13 4.42 -5.21
C GLN A 77 2.58 3.39 -6.28
N GLN A 78 2.62 2.10 -5.94
CA GLN A 78 3.13 1.02 -6.80
C GLN A 78 2.02 0.17 -7.44
N MET A 79 0.76 0.47 -7.13
CA MET A 79 -0.45 -0.09 -7.74
C MET A 79 -0.82 0.73 -8.97
#